data_AF-A0A9E4CQS1-F1
#
_entry.id   AF-A0A9E4CQS1-F1
#
_cell.length_a   1.000
_cell.length_b   1.000
_cell.length_c   1.000
_cell.angle_alpha   90.00
_cell.angle_beta   90.00
_cell.angle_gamma   90.00
#
_symmetry.space_group_name_H-M   'P 1'
#
loop_
_entity.id
_entity.type
_entity.pdbx_description
1 polymer ?
#
loop_
_entity_poly.entity_id
_entity_poly.type
_entity_poly.pdbx_seq_one_letter_code
_entity_poly.pdbx_strand_id
1 'polypeptide(L)'
;MALSTAFEDGGSQASSQNDPLVAWYRALRGYKRSDAEYDEHHEKLVGILGVGMHIHADRLADLLGGPADRACIVPSKQERFRTQERVIEQPLHRVVQRIQLPREMRLLPTLVHSGRELRHEVDPSAFTCIDASVRGERVVLIDDSLVSGGSAASARASLLSAGAESVMVVTAARVVRPDFARDIGADGYLDAARMPHDAERWMRE
;
A
#
# COMPACT_ATOMS: atom_id res chain seq x y z
N MET A 1 -28.31 -16.71 16.08
CA MET A 1 -26.98 -17.24 15.73
C MET A 1 -25.98 -16.25 16.33
N ALA A 2 -25.55 -16.49 17.56
CA ALA A 2 -24.83 -15.52 18.38
C ALA A 2 -23.31 -15.69 18.20
N LEU A 3 -22.62 -14.58 17.92
CA LEU A 3 -21.17 -14.49 17.89
C LEU A 3 -20.67 -14.36 19.34
N SER A 4 -19.85 -15.33 19.76
CA SER A 4 -19.20 -15.38 21.06
C SER A 4 -18.12 -14.30 21.16
N THR A 5 -18.32 -13.35 22.06
CA THR A 5 -17.29 -12.50 22.65
C THR A 5 -16.32 -13.37 23.47
N ALA A 6 -15.01 -13.26 23.20
CA ALA A 6 -13.99 -13.79 24.09
C ALA A 6 -13.04 -12.65 24.45
N PHE A 7 -13.28 -12.06 25.62
CA PHE A 7 -12.27 -11.37 26.42
C PHE A 7 -12.06 -12.22 27.69
N GLU A 8 -10.78 -12.35 28.03
CA GLU A 8 -10.17 -12.79 29.29
C GLU A 8 -9.63 -14.22 29.45
N ASP A 9 -8.34 -14.18 29.82
CA ASP A 9 -7.55 -15.02 30.73
C ASP A 9 -7.03 -16.41 30.36
N GLY A 10 -5.69 -16.50 30.40
CA GLY A 10 -5.01 -17.62 31.04
C GLY A 10 -4.79 -18.88 30.20
N GLY A 11 -3.77 -18.83 29.33
CA GLY A 11 -3.02 -20.04 28.96
C GLY A 11 -3.49 -20.79 27.72
N SER A 12 -2.85 -20.47 26.58
CA SER A 12 -2.38 -21.48 25.63
C SER A 12 -1.44 -20.81 24.62
N GLN A 13 -0.13 -21.00 24.79
CA GLN A 13 0.88 -20.51 23.84
C GLN A 13 0.95 -21.34 22.53
N ALA A 14 0.01 -22.25 22.28
CA ALA A 14 0.09 -23.20 21.16
C ALA A 14 -0.77 -22.86 19.93
N SER A 15 -1.67 -21.86 19.96
CA SER A 15 -2.62 -21.61 18.87
C SER A 15 -2.26 -20.48 17.89
N SER A 16 -1.20 -19.69 18.14
CA SER A 16 -0.90 -18.49 17.33
C SER A 16 0.03 -18.72 16.13
N GLN A 17 0.62 -19.91 15.98
CA GLN A 17 1.58 -20.17 14.91
C GLN A 17 0.96 -20.41 13.53
N ASN A 18 -0.32 -20.82 13.45
CA ASN A 18 -1.02 -21.15 12.20
C ASN A 18 -2.12 -20.15 11.80
N ASP A 19 -2.22 -19.00 12.47
CA ASP A 19 -3.19 -17.98 12.06
C ASP A 19 -2.73 -17.32 10.75
N PRO A 20 -3.50 -17.42 9.65
CA PRO A 20 -3.12 -16.87 8.35
C PRO A 20 -2.96 -15.34 8.36
N LEU A 21 -3.69 -14.62 9.23
CA LEU A 21 -3.54 -13.17 9.37
C LEU A 21 -2.24 -12.81 10.08
N VAL A 22 -1.86 -13.58 11.10
CA VAL A 22 -0.57 -13.42 11.79
C VAL A 22 0.58 -13.77 10.85
N ALA A 23 0.46 -14.86 10.08
CA ALA A 23 1.44 -15.25 9.07
C ALA A 23 1.57 -14.18 7.97
N TRP A 24 0.47 -13.58 7.53
CA TRP A 24 0.47 -12.48 6.57
C TRP A 24 1.14 -11.23 7.13
N TYR A 25 0.77 -10.80 8.33
CA TYR A 25 1.39 -9.64 8.96
C TYR A 25 2.89 -9.83 9.17
N ARG A 26 3.34 -11.04 9.54
CA ARG A 26 4.77 -11.38 9.61
C ARG A 26 5.46 -11.25 8.24
N ALA A 27 4.85 -11.78 7.18
CA ALA A 27 5.38 -11.65 5.83
C ALA A 27 5.51 -10.17 5.40
N LEU A 28 4.47 -9.37 5.64
CA LEU A 28 4.46 -7.93 5.37
C LEU A 28 5.53 -7.16 6.15
N ARG A 29 5.85 -7.58 7.38
CA ARG A 29 6.93 -6.95 8.17
C ARG A 29 8.31 -7.43 7.76
N GLY A 30 8.41 -8.68 7.30
CA GLY A 30 9.67 -9.33 6.97
C GLY A 30 10.19 -9.02 5.58
N TYR A 31 9.34 -8.83 4.56
CA TYR A 31 9.78 -8.76 3.16
C TYR A 31 10.82 -7.65 2.84
N LYS A 32 10.97 -6.64 3.71
CA LYS A 32 11.96 -5.56 3.54
C LYS A 32 13.41 -5.99 3.83
N ARG A 33 13.64 -7.21 4.31
CA ARG A 33 14.96 -7.77 4.65
C ARG A 33 15.50 -8.64 3.49
N SER A 34 16.82 -8.82 3.43
CA SER A 34 17.54 -9.28 2.23
C SER A 34 18.05 -10.73 2.26
N ASP A 35 17.62 -11.56 3.20
CA ASP A 35 18.15 -12.94 3.36
C ASP A 35 17.18 -13.99 2.77
N ALA A 36 17.64 -15.23 2.55
CA ALA A 36 16.87 -16.27 1.83
C ALA A 36 15.50 -16.63 2.46
N GLU A 37 15.34 -16.53 3.79
CA GLU A 37 14.04 -16.70 4.48
C GLU A 37 13.01 -15.62 4.08
N TYR A 38 13.47 -14.50 3.54
CA TYR A 38 12.66 -13.37 3.09
C TYR A 38 12.19 -13.50 1.64
N ASP A 39 12.68 -14.48 0.88
CA ASP A 39 12.15 -14.79 -0.45
C ASP A 39 10.70 -15.28 -0.35
N GLU A 40 10.37 -16.11 0.65
CA GLU A 40 8.99 -16.57 0.88
C GLU A 40 8.04 -15.39 1.18
N HIS A 41 8.52 -14.38 1.90
CA HIS A 41 7.74 -13.18 2.18
C HIS A 41 7.54 -12.32 0.93
N HIS A 42 8.54 -12.25 0.05
CA HIS A 42 8.39 -11.66 -1.28
C HIS A 42 7.34 -12.43 -2.09
N GLU A 43 7.41 -13.76 -2.17
CA GLU A 43 6.43 -14.57 -2.92
C GLU A 43 5.00 -14.33 -2.46
N LYS A 44 4.78 -14.25 -1.14
CA LYS A 44 3.44 -13.96 -0.59
C LYS A 44 2.94 -12.58 -1.04
N LEU A 45 3.79 -11.56 -0.99
CA LEU A 45 3.42 -10.20 -1.41
C LEU A 45 3.21 -10.12 -2.94
N VAL A 46 4.04 -10.82 -3.73
CA VAL A 46 3.87 -10.99 -5.19
C VAL A 46 2.51 -11.64 -5.49
N GLY A 47 2.19 -12.74 -4.82
CA GLY A 47 0.91 -13.45 -5.02
C GLY A 47 -0.30 -12.59 -4.68
N ILE A 48 -0.30 -11.95 -3.50
CA ILE A 48 -1.43 -11.12 -3.04
C ILE A 48 -1.61 -9.88 -3.94
N LEU A 49 -0.53 -9.14 -4.24
CA LEU A 49 -0.62 -7.97 -5.11
C LEU A 49 -0.98 -8.38 -6.54
N GLY A 50 -0.37 -9.42 -7.09
CA GLY A 50 -0.63 -9.87 -8.45
C GLY A 50 -2.08 -10.33 -8.65
N VAL A 51 -2.57 -11.20 -7.78
CA VAL A 51 -3.97 -11.67 -7.84
C VAL A 51 -4.93 -10.52 -7.57
N GLY A 52 -4.68 -9.68 -6.56
CA GLY A 52 -5.53 -8.54 -6.26
C GLY A 52 -5.64 -7.54 -7.42
N MET A 53 -4.51 -7.21 -8.04
CA MET A 53 -4.48 -6.32 -9.21
C MET A 53 -5.26 -6.88 -10.40
N HIS A 54 -5.23 -8.20 -10.61
CA HIS A 54 -5.96 -8.84 -11.69
C HIS A 54 -7.48 -8.90 -11.41
N ILE A 55 -7.86 -9.35 -10.21
CA ILE A 55 -9.27 -9.43 -9.79
C ILE A 55 -9.95 -8.05 -9.84
N HIS A 56 -9.21 -7.00 -9.47
CA HIS A 56 -9.76 -5.65 -9.37
C HIS A 56 -9.46 -4.77 -10.58
N ALA A 57 -8.91 -5.30 -11.67
CA ALA A 57 -8.47 -4.50 -12.83
C ALA A 57 -9.58 -3.62 -13.41
N ASP A 58 -10.77 -4.17 -13.62
CA ASP A 58 -11.91 -3.43 -14.19
C ASP A 58 -12.44 -2.39 -13.20
N ARG A 59 -12.50 -2.74 -11.91
CA ARG A 59 -12.92 -1.79 -10.87
C ARG A 59 -11.94 -0.63 -10.72
N LEU A 60 -10.63 -0.90 -10.83
CA LEU A 60 -9.59 0.13 -10.85
C LEU A 60 -9.78 1.04 -12.07
N ALA A 61 -10.09 0.48 -13.24
CA ALA A 61 -10.35 1.27 -14.44
C ALA A 61 -11.57 2.18 -14.26
N ASP A 62 -12.68 1.66 -13.71
CA ASP A 62 -13.87 2.46 -13.43
C ASP A 62 -13.55 3.65 -12.49
N LEU A 63 -12.81 3.40 -11.41
CA LEU A 63 -12.44 4.42 -10.43
C LEU A 63 -11.46 5.47 -10.98
N LEU A 64 -10.60 5.07 -11.94
CA LEU A 64 -9.66 5.96 -12.61
C LEU A 64 -10.30 6.73 -13.77
N GLY A 65 -11.52 6.37 -14.20
CA GLY A 65 -12.16 6.92 -15.40
C GLY A 65 -11.67 6.31 -16.71
N GLY A 66 -11.01 5.16 -16.65
CA GLY A 66 -10.43 4.43 -17.78
C GLY A 66 -9.30 3.50 -17.35
N PRO A 67 -8.79 2.64 -18.25
CA PRO A 67 -7.64 1.78 -17.95
C PRO A 67 -6.45 2.58 -17.43
N ALA A 68 -5.75 2.02 -16.44
CA ALA A 68 -4.51 2.60 -15.93
C ALA A 68 -3.37 2.44 -16.95
N ASP A 69 -2.62 3.51 -17.17
CA ASP A 69 -1.46 3.53 -18.06
C ASP A 69 -0.17 3.13 -17.32
N ARG A 70 -0.14 3.41 -16.01
CA ARG A 70 1.07 3.34 -15.18
C ARG A 70 0.79 2.72 -13.81
N ALA A 71 1.75 1.94 -13.34
CA ALA A 71 1.94 1.65 -11.93
C ALA A 71 3.22 2.31 -11.41
N CYS A 72 3.20 2.77 -10.17
CA CYS A 72 4.40 3.12 -9.42
C CYS A 72 4.21 2.80 -7.94
N ILE A 73 5.30 2.69 -7.19
CA ILE A 73 5.23 2.43 -5.75
C ILE A 73 5.20 3.74 -4.94
N VAL A 74 4.69 3.70 -3.72
CA VAL A 74 4.99 4.71 -2.70
C VAL A 74 6.46 4.53 -2.27
N PRO A 75 7.36 5.50 -2.51
CA PRO A 75 8.75 5.34 -2.17
C PRO A 75 9.00 5.25 -0.66
N SER A 76 9.93 4.37 -0.28
CA SER A 76 10.45 4.26 1.08
C SER A 76 11.10 5.57 1.54
N LYS A 77 10.93 5.85 2.83
CA LYS A 77 11.54 7.03 3.49
C LYS A 77 13.04 6.84 3.77
N GLN A 78 13.55 5.61 3.64
CA GLN A 78 14.95 5.30 3.92
C GLN A 78 15.86 6.09 2.97
N GLU A 79 16.87 6.76 3.55
CA GLU A 79 17.77 7.65 2.82
C GLU A 79 18.45 7.00 1.62
N ARG A 80 18.87 5.73 1.76
CA ARG A 80 19.52 4.96 0.68
C ARG A 80 18.70 4.80 -0.61
N PHE A 81 17.39 5.08 -0.58
CA PHE A 81 16.49 4.94 -1.73
C PHE A 81 15.98 6.27 -2.29
N ARG A 82 16.49 7.41 -1.82
CA ARG A 82 15.97 8.75 -2.18
C ARG A 82 16.46 9.28 -3.52
N THR A 83 17.28 8.54 -4.25
CA THR A 83 17.71 8.92 -5.61
C THR A 83 16.95 8.11 -6.66
N GLN A 84 16.85 8.67 -7.85
CA GLN A 84 16.14 8.07 -8.98
C GLN A 84 16.64 6.67 -9.31
N GLU A 85 17.96 6.46 -9.30
CA GLU A 85 18.61 5.18 -9.63
C GLU A 85 18.33 4.11 -8.59
N ARG A 86 18.07 4.51 -7.33
CA ARG A 86 17.91 3.60 -6.20
C ARG A 86 16.45 3.24 -5.93
N VAL A 87 15.48 3.89 -6.58
CA VAL A 87 14.06 3.55 -6.45
C VAL A 87 13.77 2.12 -6.88
N ILE A 88 14.41 1.68 -7.96
CA ILE A 88 14.20 0.33 -8.50
C ILE A 88 14.73 -0.78 -7.58
N GLU A 89 15.64 -0.44 -6.66
CA GLU A 89 16.19 -1.37 -5.68
C GLU A 89 15.29 -1.57 -4.45
N GLN A 90 14.24 -0.76 -4.32
CA GLN A 90 13.36 -0.83 -3.17
C GLN A 90 12.65 -2.19 -3.11
N PRO A 91 12.50 -2.80 -1.92
CA PRO A 91 11.84 -4.10 -1.79
C PRO A 91 10.46 -4.15 -2.44
N LEU A 92 9.63 -3.11 -2.27
CA LEU A 92 8.31 -3.06 -2.90
C LEU A 92 8.39 -2.96 -4.42
N HIS A 93 9.35 -2.20 -4.96
CA HIS A 93 9.55 -2.13 -6.42
C HIS A 93 9.92 -3.50 -6.98
N ARG A 94 10.83 -4.22 -6.32
CA ARG A 94 11.23 -5.59 -6.70
C ARG A 94 10.06 -6.57 -6.66
N VAL A 95 9.16 -6.43 -5.69
CA VAL A 95 7.92 -7.22 -5.64
C VAL A 95 7.02 -6.91 -6.83
N VAL A 96 6.72 -5.63 -7.06
CA VAL A 96 5.80 -5.23 -8.14
C VAL A 96 6.38 -5.54 -9.53
N GLN A 97 7.71 -5.52 -9.68
CA GLN A 97 8.36 -5.93 -10.92
C GLN A 97 8.10 -7.40 -11.27
N ARG A 98 7.77 -8.23 -10.28
CA ARG A 98 7.53 -9.67 -10.45
C ARG A 98 6.05 -10.02 -10.63
N ILE A 99 5.13 -9.07 -10.47
CA ILE A 99 3.70 -9.31 -10.73
C ILE A 99 3.38 -9.06 -12.20
N GLN A 100 2.45 -9.83 -12.74
CA GLN A 100 1.87 -9.55 -14.04
C GLN A 100 0.83 -8.43 -13.87
N LEU A 101 1.21 -7.20 -14.22
CA LEU A 101 0.28 -6.08 -14.22
C LEU A 101 -0.83 -6.30 -15.26
N PRO A 102 -2.08 -5.90 -14.97
CA PRO A 102 -3.18 -6.06 -15.91
C PRO A 102 -3.02 -5.12 -17.10
N ARG A 103 -3.45 -5.58 -18.29
CA ARG A 103 -3.50 -4.79 -19.54
C ARG A 103 -2.10 -4.26 -19.92
N GLU A 104 -2.03 -3.10 -20.57
CA GLU A 104 -0.77 -2.46 -21.01
C GLU A 104 -0.12 -1.58 -19.92
N MET A 105 -0.50 -1.76 -18.66
CA MET A 105 0.01 -0.97 -17.53
C MET A 105 1.51 -1.18 -17.33
N ARG A 106 2.27 -0.08 -17.27
CA ARG A 106 3.73 -0.12 -17.13
C ARG A 106 4.16 0.24 -15.71
N LEU A 107 5.02 -0.59 -15.09
CA LEU A 107 5.71 -0.22 -13.85
C LEU A 107 6.83 0.77 -14.16
N LEU A 108 6.76 1.99 -13.64
CA LEU A 108 7.76 3.04 -13.86
C LEU A 108 8.22 3.68 -12.54
N PRO A 109 9.54 3.90 -12.34
CA PRO A 109 10.04 4.68 -11.21
C PRO A 109 9.64 6.15 -11.39
N THR A 110 8.55 6.54 -10.73
CA THR A 110 7.88 7.84 -10.97
C THR A 110 8.10 8.82 -9.84
N LEU A 111 8.30 8.33 -8.61
CA LEU A 111 8.45 9.15 -7.41
C LEU A 111 9.75 8.80 -6.69
N VAL A 112 10.33 9.81 -6.05
CA VAL A 112 11.34 9.68 -4.99
C VAL A 112 10.84 10.37 -3.73
N HIS A 113 11.22 9.88 -2.55
CA HIS A 113 10.95 10.57 -1.29
C HIS A 113 11.94 11.73 -1.12
N SER A 114 11.46 12.96 -0.90
CA SER A 114 12.31 14.17 -0.85
C SER A 114 13.14 14.28 0.43
N GLY A 115 12.84 13.45 1.43
CA GLY A 115 13.52 13.42 2.73
C GLY A 115 12.82 14.26 3.80
N ARG A 116 11.72 14.93 3.46
CA ARG A 116 10.88 15.63 4.42
C ARG A 116 10.15 14.68 5.35
N GLU A 117 10.03 15.06 6.62
CA GLU A 117 9.20 14.33 7.57
C GLU A 117 7.72 14.70 7.39
N LEU A 118 6.88 13.68 7.28
CA LEU A 118 5.43 13.84 7.24
C LEU A 118 4.89 13.97 8.67
N ARG A 119 4.52 15.18 9.07
CA ARG A 119 3.96 15.50 10.40
C ARG A 119 2.45 15.31 10.43
N HIS A 120 1.99 14.09 10.19
CA HIS A 120 0.57 13.70 10.20
C HIS A 120 -0.34 14.34 9.13
N GLU A 121 0.14 15.35 8.39
CA GLU A 121 -0.57 15.99 7.29
C GLU A 121 -0.18 15.44 5.91
N VAL A 122 -1.01 15.73 4.91
CA VAL A 122 -0.71 15.46 3.50
C VAL A 122 0.18 16.57 2.96
N ASP A 123 1.44 16.26 2.66
CA ASP A 123 2.40 17.18 2.05
C ASP A 123 2.88 16.64 0.69
N PRO A 124 2.36 17.16 -0.44
CA PRO A 124 2.78 16.75 -1.78
C PRO A 124 4.30 16.86 -1.99
N SER A 125 4.97 17.81 -1.32
CA SER A 125 6.41 18.03 -1.45
C SER A 125 7.28 17.00 -0.70
N ALA A 126 6.66 16.10 0.08
CA ALA A 126 7.35 14.94 0.63
C ALA A 126 7.82 13.95 -0.45
N PHE A 127 7.28 14.07 -1.66
CA PHE A 127 7.66 13.28 -2.81
C PHE A 127 7.92 14.17 -4.02
N THR A 128 8.91 13.80 -4.82
CA THR A 128 9.22 14.46 -6.09
C THR A 128 8.85 13.51 -7.22
N CYS A 129 8.01 13.97 -8.14
CA CYS A 129 7.78 13.29 -9.42
C CYS A 129 9.00 13.48 -10.33
N ILE A 130 9.69 12.38 -10.61
CA ILE A 130 10.94 12.37 -11.40
C ILE A 130 10.72 12.05 -12.87
N ASP A 131 9.50 11.64 -13.23
CA ASP A 131 9.14 11.31 -14.61
C ASP A 131 8.08 12.28 -15.15
N ALA A 132 8.49 13.14 -16.08
CA ALA A 132 7.63 14.13 -16.70
C ALA A 132 6.53 13.51 -17.60
N SER A 133 6.70 12.25 -18.02
CA SER A 133 5.72 11.56 -18.86
C SER A 133 4.42 11.18 -18.13
N VAL A 134 4.35 11.37 -16.81
CA VAL A 134 3.14 11.09 -16.01
C VAL A 134 1.94 11.99 -16.38
N ARG A 135 2.17 13.12 -17.07
CA ARG A 135 1.12 14.09 -17.38
C ARG A 135 0.02 13.46 -18.24
N GLY A 136 -1.21 13.53 -17.76
CA GLY A 136 -2.38 12.95 -18.43
C GLY A 136 -2.51 11.44 -18.29
N GLU A 137 -1.62 10.78 -17.55
CA GLU A 137 -1.72 9.33 -17.32
C GLU A 137 -2.60 9.01 -16.10
N ARG A 138 -3.28 7.87 -16.16
CA ARG A 138 -4.01 7.26 -15.04
C ARG A 138 -3.09 6.32 -14.29
N VAL A 139 -2.85 6.62 -13.02
CA VAL A 139 -1.78 5.98 -12.23
C VAL A 139 -2.35 5.11 -11.12
N VAL A 140 -1.88 3.86 -11.04
CA VAL A 140 -2.00 3.04 -9.83
C VAL A 140 -0.76 3.23 -8.96
N LEU A 141 -0.97 3.78 -7.77
CA LEU A 141 0.08 3.98 -6.77
C LEU A 141 0.01 2.84 -5.73
N ILE A 142 1.06 2.03 -5.67
CA ILE A 142 1.09 0.79 -4.88
C ILE A 142 1.84 1.05 -3.56
N ASP A 143 1.20 0.75 -2.44
CA ASP A 143 1.77 0.79 -1.10
C ASP A 143 1.81 -0.62 -0.50
N ASP A 144 2.81 -0.92 0.34
CA ASP A 144 2.84 -2.22 1.02
C ASP A 144 1.85 -2.25 2.17
N SER A 145 1.77 -1.16 2.92
CA SER A 145 1.00 -1.10 4.16
C SER A 145 0.42 0.28 4.42
N LEU A 146 -0.91 0.31 4.57
CA LEU A 146 -1.64 1.52 4.92
C LEU A 146 -1.85 1.57 6.44
N VAL A 147 -1.11 2.44 7.13
CA VAL A 147 -1.29 2.66 8.59
C VAL A 147 -2.21 3.85 8.82
N SER A 148 -1.68 5.08 8.64
CA SER A 148 -2.47 6.32 8.66
C SER A 148 -2.86 6.80 7.26
N GLY A 149 -2.16 6.34 6.22
CA GLY A 149 -2.36 6.78 4.83
C GLY A 149 -1.64 8.07 4.43
N GLY A 150 -1.03 8.80 5.36
CA GLY A 150 -0.37 10.08 5.05
C GLY A 150 0.71 10.01 3.96
N SER A 151 1.50 8.93 3.92
CA SER A 151 2.51 8.74 2.87
C SER A 151 1.90 8.47 1.49
N ALA A 152 0.91 7.57 1.41
CA ALA A 152 0.20 7.29 0.17
C ALA A 152 -0.58 8.52 -0.34
N ALA A 153 -1.24 9.25 0.56
CA ALA A 153 -1.97 10.49 0.22
C ALA A 153 -1.02 11.59 -0.28
N SER A 154 0.13 11.77 0.36
CA SER A 154 1.15 12.75 -0.06
C SER A 154 1.78 12.38 -1.41
N ALA A 155 2.10 11.11 -1.62
CA ALA A 155 2.61 10.61 -2.89
C ALA A 155 1.58 10.78 -4.02
N ARG A 156 0.31 10.46 -3.76
CA ARG A 156 -0.79 10.74 -4.69
C ARG A 156 -0.89 12.23 -5.04
N ALA A 157 -0.85 13.09 -4.03
CA ALA A 157 -0.97 14.53 -4.24
C ALA A 157 0.22 15.09 -5.06
N SER A 158 1.41 14.51 -4.92
CA SER A 158 2.58 14.82 -5.75
C SER A 158 2.36 14.44 -7.23
N LEU A 159 1.82 13.25 -7.51
CA LEU A 159 1.49 12.80 -8.88
C LEU A 159 0.41 13.67 -9.53
N LEU A 160 -0.66 13.99 -8.79
CA LEU A 160 -1.72 14.89 -9.28
C LEU A 160 -1.16 16.30 -9.57
N SER A 161 -0.29 16.81 -8.70
CA SER A 161 0.39 18.10 -8.91
C SER A 161 1.34 18.08 -10.12
N ALA A 162 1.94 16.92 -10.42
CA ALA A 162 2.74 16.72 -11.63
C ALA A 162 1.90 16.63 -12.92
N GLY A 163 0.58 16.49 -12.79
CA GLY A 163 -0.38 16.52 -13.88
C GLY A 163 -0.92 15.15 -14.29
N ALA A 164 -0.79 14.11 -13.46
CA ALA A 164 -1.52 12.86 -13.66
C ALA A 164 -3.03 13.12 -13.78
N GLU A 165 -3.73 12.40 -14.66
CA GLU A 165 -5.18 12.57 -14.86
C GLU A 165 -5.95 12.08 -13.64
N SER A 166 -5.62 10.88 -13.17
CA SER A 166 -6.20 10.27 -11.99
C SER A 166 -5.19 9.36 -11.31
N VAL A 167 -5.32 9.21 -9.98
CA VAL A 167 -4.40 8.40 -9.18
C VAL A 167 -5.18 7.61 -8.15
N MET A 168 -5.07 6.28 -8.22
CA MET A 168 -5.69 5.35 -7.30
C MET A 168 -4.62 4.65 -6.46
N VAL A 169 -4.83 4.58 -5.14
CA VAL A 169 -3.92 3.87 -4.25
C VAL A 169 -4.39 2.44 -4.04
N VAL A 170 -3.48 1.50 -4.23
CA VAL A 170 -3.67 0.08 -3.92
C VAL A 170 -2.68 -0.29 -2.83
N THR A 171 -3.17 -0.94 -1.77
CA THR A 171 -2.32 -1.41 -0.67
C THR A 171 -2.46 -2.92 -0.49
N ALA A 172 -1.35 -3.59 -0.15
CA ALA A 172 -1.41 -5.02 0.17
C ALA A 172 -2.08 -5.27 1.53
N ALA A 173 -2.01 -4.32 2.47
CA ALA A 173 -2.59 -4.48 3.79
C ALA A 173 -2.93 -3.15 4.47
N ARG A 174 -4.06 -3.12 5.19
CA ARG A 174 -4.34 -2.08 6.20
C ARG A 174 -3.82 -2.56 7.56
N VAL A 175 -3.04 -1.72 8.25
CA VAL A 175 -2.54 -1.99 9.59
C VAL A 175 -3.20 -1.05 10.58
N VAL A 176 -4.20 -1.55 11.30
CA VAL A 176 -4.91 -0.80 12.35
C VAL A 176 -4.19 -1.00 13.68
N ARG A 177 -3.78 0.09 14.33
CA ARG A 177 -3.16 0.01 15.67
C ARG A 177 -4.25 -0.26 16.73
N PRO A 178 -4.01 -1.13 17.71
CA PRO A 178 -4.99 -1.42 18.77
C PRO A 178 -5.43 -0.16 19.54
N ASP A 179 -4.54 0.80 19.73
CA ASP A 179 -4.86 2.05 20.45
C ASP A 179 -5.87 2.90 19.68
N PHE A 180 -5.84 2.84 18.34
CA PHE A 180 -6.84 3.46 17.48
C PHE A 180 -8.21 2.77 17.58
N ALA A 181 -8.21 1.44 17.82
CA ALA A 181 -9.42 0.64 18.00
C ALA A 181 -10.15 0.95 19.31
N ARG A 182 -9.42 1.38 20.35
CA ARG A 182 -10.01 1.77 21.65
C ARG A 182 -10.87 3.03 21.52
N ASP A 183 -10.44 3.97 20.67
CA ASP A 183 -11.11 5.25 20.50
C ASP A 183 -12.38 5.16 19.65
N ILE A 184 -12.49 4.15 18.77
CA ILE A 184 -13.59 3.99 17.80
C ILE A 184 -14.51 2.79 18.08
N GLY A 185 -14.20 1.97 19.10
CA GLY A 185 -14.96 0.76 19.43
C GLY A 185 -14.78 -0.40 18.44
N ALA A 186 -15.34 -1.57 18.76
CA ALA A 186 -15.18 -2.79 17.96
C ALA A 186 -15.80 -2.69 16.54
N ASP A 187 -16.91 -1.96 16.40
CA ASP A 187 -17.55 -1.72 15.10
C ASP A 187 -16.74 -0.71 14.26
N GLY A 188 -16.22 0.36 14.88
CA GLY A 188 -15.31 1.29 14.22
C GLY A 188 -14.00 0.64 13.80
N TYR A 189 -13.51 -0.37 14.55
CA TYR A 189 -12.34 -1.16 14.16
C TYR A 189 -12.59 -1.98 12.90
N LEU A 190 -13.74 -2.66 12.81
CA LEU A 190 -14.11 -3.43 11.62
C LEU A 190 -14.32 -2.52 10.41
N ASP A 191 -14.91 -1.34 10.59
CA ASP A 191 -15.04 -0.34 9.52
C ASP A 191 -13.67 0.18 9.08
N ALA A 192 -12.79 0.55 10.02
CA ALA A 192 -11.43 1.00 9.72
C ALA A 192 -10.57 -0.10 9.06
N ALA A 193 -10.80 -1.38 9.41
CA ALA A 193 -10.15 -2.53 8.79
C ALA A 193 -10.70 -2.85 7.40
N ARG A 194 -11.98 -2.56 7.14
CA ARG A 194 -12.64 -2.68 5.82
C ARG A 194 -12.30 -1.53 4.87
N MET A 195 -11.79 -0.42 5.38
CA MET A 195 -11.28 0.69 4.58
C MET A 195 -9.89 0.36 4.02
N PRO A 196 -9.85 -0.17 2.79
CA PRO A 196 -9.26 0.63 1.71
C PRO A 196 -10.10 0.69 0.41
N HIS A 197 -11.36 0.22 0.41
CA HIS A 197 -12.16 0.06 -0.82
C HIS A 197 -13.19 1.17 -1.09
N ASP A 198 -13.30 2.19 -0.24
CA ASP A 198 -14.23 3.30 -0.40
C ASP A 198 -13.51 4.57 -0.86
N ALA A 199 -13.48 4.77 -2.18
CA ALA A 199 -12.88 5.94 -2.82
C ALA A 199 -13.63 7.25 -2.52
N GLU A 200 -14.92 7.18 -2.14
CA GLU A 200 -15.74 8.36 -1.84
C GLU A 200 -15.44 8.93 -0.44
N ARG A 201 -15.10 8.06 0.51
CA ARG A 201 -14.71 8.46 1.87
C ARG A 201 -13.26 8.93 1.98
N TRP A 202 -12.44 8.68 0.94
CA TRP A 202 -11.00 8.98 0.89
C TRP A 202 -10.67 10.49 0.84
N MET A 203 -11.66 11.38 0.70
CA MET A 203 -11.46 12.83 0.57
C MET A 203 -12.23 13.68 1.59
N ARG A 204 -12.81 13.07 2.63
CA ARG A 204 -13.47 13.82 3.71
C ARG A 204 -13.00 13.32 5.07
N GLU A 205 -11.84 13.80 5.48
CA GLU A 205 -11.45 14.08 6.88
C GLU A 205 -10.07 14.74 6.88
#